data_AF-A0A7Y4P607-F1
#
_entry.id   AF-A0A7Y4P607-F1
#
_cell.length_a   1.000
_cell.length_b   1.000
_cell.length_c   1.000
_cell.angle_alpha   90.00
_cell.angle_beta   90.00
_cell.angle_gamma   90.00
#
_symmetry.space_group_name_H-M   'P 1'
#
loop_
_entity.id
_entity.type
_entity.pdbx_description
1 polymer ?
#
loop_
_entity_poly.entity_id
_entity_poly.type
_entity_poly.pdbx_seq_one_letter_code
_entity_poly.pdbx_strand_id
1 'polypeptide(L)'
;MTTIFHHTDKQRFSTVLNANTAYVDYDLRGNVMEITHTIVPDAIGGRGIAGKLNEAALKTAREQGWKVIPTCSYTAAYIQRHPEFADLLAE
;
A
#
# COMPACT_ATOMS: atom_id res chain seq x y z
N MET A 1 -5.74 -4.35 -17.07
CA MET A 1 -4.62 -4.47 -16.10
C MET A 1 -4.42 -3.09 -15.48
N THR A 2 -4.29 -3.01 -14.16
CA THR A 2 -4.08 -1.75 -13.44
C THR A 2 -2.59 -1.66 -13.14
N THR A 3 -1.86 -0.79 -13.83
CA THR A 3 -0.42 -0.61 -13.61
C THR A 3 -0.20 0.19 -12.34
N ILE A 4 0.65 -0.31 -11.45
CA ILE A 4 1.03 0.38 -10.21
C ILE A 4 2.42 0.98 -10.39
N PHE A 5 2.55 2.25 -10.07
CA PHE A 5 3.79 3.00 -10.12
C PHE A 5 4.31 3.19 -8.70
N HIS A 6 5.57 2.81 -8.47
CA HIS A 6 6.27 3.07 -7.22
C HIS A 6 7.12 4.32 -7.35
N HIS A 7 6.75 5.36 -6.62
CA HIS A 7 7.46 6.63 -6.53
C HIS A 7 8.27 6.65 -5.23
N THR A 8 9.50 6.12 -5.28
CA THR A 8 10.39 6.08 -4.11
C THR A 8 10.79 7.47 -3.63
N ASP A 9 10.85 8.46 -4.53
CA ASP A 9 11.12 9.87 -4.24
C ASP A 9 10.03 10.53 -3.39
N LYS A 10 8.78 10.06 -3.52
CA LYS A 10 7.61 10.56 -2.78
C LYS A 10 7.11 9.60 -1.72
N GLN A 11 7.77 8.45 -1.57
CA GLN A 11 7.32 7.34 -0.74
C GLN A 11 5.84 7.01 -0.99
N ARG A 12 5.50 6.81 -2.27
CA ARG A 12 4.12 6.64 -2.74
C ARG A 12 3.98 5.52 -3.76
N PHE A 13 2.96 4.70 -3.62
CA PHE A 13 2.45 3.84 -4.69
C PHE A 13 1.23 4.48 -5.31
N SER A 14 1.15 4.55 -6.65
CA SER A 14 0.02 5.17 -7.33
C SER A 14 -0.46 4.35 -8.52
N THR A 15 -1.72 4.57 -8.90
CA THR A 15 -2.27 4.06 -10.15
C THR A 15 -3.26 5.06 -10.73
N VAL A 16 -3.33 5.08 -12.05
CA VAL A 16 -4.26 5.94 -12.80
C VAL A 16 -5.26 5.05 -13.53
N LEU A 17 -6.54 5.30 -13.29
CA LEU A 17 -7.65 4.62 -13.97
C LEU A 17 -8.72 5.65 -14.34
N ASN A 18 -9.15 5.68 -15.60
CA ASN A 18 -10.19 6.62 -16.07
C ASN A 18 -9.91 8.08 -15.67
N ALA A 19 -8.68 8.54 -15.86
CA ALA A 19 -8.20 9.87 -15.42
C ALA A 19 -8.27 10.17 -13.91
N ASN A 20 -8.59 9.17 -13.08
CA ASN A 20 -8.59 9.27 -11.62
C ASN A 20 -7.32 8.63 -11.05
N THR A 21 -6.74 9.26 -10.04
CA THR A 21 -5.52 8.76 -9.38
C THR A 21 -5.86 8.19 -8.02
N ALA A 22 -5.52 6.92 -7.80
CA ALA A 22 -5.52 6.29 -6.49
C ALA A 22 -4.08 6.10 -6.01
N TYR A 23 -3.85 6.20 -4.72
CA TYR A 23 -2.51 6.10 -4.16
C TYR A 23 -2.47 5.57 -2.73
N VAL A 24 -1.31 5.06 -2.34
CA VAL A 24 -0.92 4.70 -0.99
C VAL A 24 0.35 5.46 -0.65
N ASP A 25 0.30 6.22 0.44
CA ASP A 25 1.45 6.90 1.02
C ASP A 25 2.05 6.06 2.13
N TYR A 26 3.38 6.10 2.19
CA TYR A 26 4.14 5.51 3.28
C TYR A 26 5.26 6.44 3.73
N ASP A 27 5.78 6.21 4.93
CA ASP A 27 7.00 6.80 5.45
C ASP A 27 7.98 5.67 5.74
N LEU A 28 9.17 5.72 5.13
CA LEU A 28 10.21 4.71 5.35
C LEU A 28 11.27 5.27 6.29
N ARG A 29 11.40 4.64 7.47
CA ARG A 29 12.41 4.94 8.49
C ARG A 29 13.33 3.75 8.68
N GLY A 30 14.52 3.82 8.09
CA GLY A 30 15.44 2.70 8.08
C GLY A 30 14.85 1.53 7.30
N ASN A 31 14.53 0.42 7.99
CA ASN A 31 13.89 -0.75 7.43
C ASN A 31 12.41 -0.88 7.81
N VAL A 32 11.78 0.17 8.35
CA VAL A 32 10.36 0.16 8.74
C VAL A 32 9.57 1.08 7.84
N MET A 33 8.61 0.51 7.11
CA MET A 33 7.67 1.18 6.21
C MET A 33 6.33 1.38 6.93
N GLU A 34 6.04 2.62 7.32
CA GLU A 34 4.76 2.99 7.90
C GLU A 34 3.78 3.38 6.79
N ILE A 35 2.71 2.61 6.58
CA ILE A 35 1.66 2.95 5.62
C ILE A 35 0.66 3.88 6.31
N THR A 36 0.67 5.16 5.92
CA THR A 36 -0.08 6.22 6.59
C THR A 36 -1.46 6.41 6.00
N HIS A 37 -1.58 6.43 4.67
CA HIS A 37 -2.84 6.71 3.98
C HIS A 37 -3.02 5.87 2.72
N THR A 38 -4.24 5.37 2.52
CA THR A 38 -4.71 4.79 1.25
C THR A 38 -5.87 5.63 0.75
N ILE A 39 -5.75 6.23 -0.44
CA ILE A 39 -6.78 7.07 -1.05
C ILE A 39 -7.18 6.49 -2.40
N VAL A 40 -8.49 6.24 -2.55
CA VAL A 40 -9.10 5.82 -3.82
C VAL A 40 -10.29 6.73 -4.10
N PRO A 41 -10.30 7.49 -5.20
CA PRO A 41 -11.45 8.29 -5.60
C PRO A 41 -12.70 7.42 -5.81
N ASP A 42 -13.86 7.92 -5.37
CA ASP A 42 -15.14 7.21 -5.47
C ASP A 42 -15.47 6.76 -6.90
N ALA A 43 -15.09 7.57 -7.91
CA ALA A 43 -15.28 7.26 -9.33
C ALA A 43 -14.63 5.93 -9.76
N ILE A 44 -13.59 5.49 -9.06
CA ILE A 44 -12.89 4.22 -9.29
C ILE A 44 -12.96 3.27 -8.08
N GLY A 45 -13.72 3.64 -7.05
CA GLY A 45 -14.00 2.84 -5.87
C GLY A 45 -14.73 1.54 -6.19
N GLY A 46 -14.75 0.60 -5.23
CA GLY A 46 -15.44 -0.69 -5.37
C GLY A 46 -14.80 -1.71 -6.32
N ARG A 47 -13.66 -1.39 -6.93
CA ARG A 47 -12.97 -2.24 -7.93
C ARG A 47 -11.73 -2.96 -7.39
N GLY A 48 -11.55 -2.97 -6.07
CA GLY A 48 -10.39 -3.59 -5.41
C GLY A 48 -9.06 -2.85 -5.60
N ILE A 49 -9.08 -1.57 -6.01
CA ILE A 49 -7.86 -0.78 -6.29
C ILE A 49 -7.02 -0.57 -5.02
N ALA A 50 -7.67 -0.23 -3.90
CA ALA A 50 -7.01 -0.06 -2.61
C ALA A 50 -6.24 -1.33 -2.19
N GLY A 51 -6.85 -2.50 -2.40
CA GLY A 51 -6.21 -3.79 -2.14
C GLY A 51 -4.98 -4.01 -2.99
N LYS A 52 -5.07 -3.79 -4.31
CA LYS A 52 -3.92 -3.93 -5.23
C LYS A 52 -2.76 -2.99 -4.89
N LEU A 53 -3.05 -1.75 -4.49
CA LEU A 53 -2.03 -0.79 -4.06
C LEU A 53 -1.33 -1.25 -2.77
N ASN A 54 -2.10 -1.72 -1.78
CA ASN A 54 -1.55 -2.25 -0.54
C ASN A 54 -0.74 -3.53 -0.78
N GLU A 55 -1.25 -4.44 -1.60
CA GLU A 55 -0.55 -5.66 -2.01
C GLU A 55 0.82 -5.34 -2.62
N ALA A 56 0.86 -4.38 -3.55
CA ALA A 56 2.11 -3.94 -4.16
C ALA A 56 3.07 -3.36 -3.13
N ALA A 57 2.59 -2.49 -2.23
CA ALA A 57 3.42 -1.92 -1.17
C ALA A 57 3.99 -2.98 -0.23
N LEU A 58 3.16 -3.92 0.24
CA LEU A 58 3.55 -5.00 1.13
C LEU A 58 4.53 -5.98 0.46
N LYS A 59 4.29 -6.29 -0.82
CA LYS A 59 5.21 -7.12 -1.60
C LYS A 59 6.57 -6.45 -1.75
N THR A 60 6.60 -5.14 -2.05
CA THR A 60 7.86 -4.38 -2.08
C THR A 60 8.55 -4.40 -0.72
N ALA A 61 7.82 -4.22 0.38
CA ALA A 61 8.40 -4.32 1.71
C ALA A 61 9.05 -5.69 1.94
N ARG A 62 8.38 -6.79 1.56
CA ARG A 62 8.96 -8.14 1.63
C ARG A 62 10.23 -8.28 0.79
N GLU A 63 10.20 -7.83 -0.46
CA GLU A 63 11.34 -7.92 -1.39
C GLU A 63 12.55 -7.11 -0.91
N GLN A 64 12.30 -5.99 -0.21
CA GLN A 64 13.34 -5.12 0.33
C GLN A 64 13.75 -5.48 1.77
N GLY A 65 13.13 -6.49 2.39
CA GLY A 65 13.37 -6.87 3.77
C GLY A 65 12.90 -5.83 4.80
N TRP A 66 11.90 -5.03 4.44
CA TRP A 66 11.30 -4.03 5.33
C TRP A 66 10.21 -4.64 6.21
N LYS A 67 10.09 -4.10 7.41
CA LYS A 67 8.95 -4.27 8.31
C LYS A 67 7.90 -3.22 8.03
N VAL A 68 6.65 -3.47 8.42
CA VAL A 68 5.50 -2.65 8.07
C VAL A 68 4.73 -2.24 9.32
N ILE A 69 4.42 -0.94 9.44
CA ILE A 69 3.48 -0.40 10.43
C ILE A 69 2.21 0.03 9.68
N PRO A 70 1.08 -0.64 9.86
CA PRO A 70 -0.16 -0.31 9.16
C PRO A 70 -0.97 0.75 9.93
N THR A 71 -0.51 2.00 9.96
CA THR A 71 -1.22 3.12 10.62
C THR A 71 -2.57 3.41 9.97
N CYS A 72 -2.68 3.22 8.65
CA CYS A 72 -3.96 3.27 7.95
C CYS A 72 -4.87 2.08 8.35
N SER A 73 -6.08 2.37 8.82
CA SER A 73 -7.07 1.35 9.19
C SER A 73 -7.40 0.38 8.05
N TYR A 74 -7.38 0.86 6.80
CA TYR A 74 -7.58 0.00 5.63
C TYR A 74 -6.44 -1.02 5.50
N THR A 75 -5.19 -0.58 5.61
CA THR A 75 -4.01 -1.46 5.52
C THR A 75 -4.01 -2.48 6.65
N ALA A 76 -4.35 -2.08 7.87
CA ALA A 76 -4.47 -2.99 9.00
C ALA A 76 -5.53 -4.08 8.72
N ALA A 77 -6.72 -3.68 8.25
CA ALA A 77 -7.78 -4.60 7.87
C ALA A 77 -7.39 -5.49 6.66
N TYR A 78 -6.59 -4.96 5.73
CA TYR A 78 -6.06 -5.71 4.60
C TYR A 78 -5.14 -6.83 5.07
N ILE A 79 -4.17 -6.54 5.94
CA ILE A 79 -3.25 -7.56 6.51
C ILE A 79 -4.03 -8.61 7.31
N GLN A 80 -5.06 -8.23 8.06
CA GLN A 80 -5.91 -9.21 8.76
C GLN A 80 -6.63 -10.18 7.82
N ARG A 81 -7.01 -9.73 6.61
CA ARG A 81 -7.61 -10.58 5.57
C ARG A 81 -6.57 -11.37 4.77
N HIS A 82 -5.32 -10.93 4.83
CA HIS A 82 -4.18 -11.47 4.09
C HIS A 82 -3.05 -11.83 5.08
N PRO A 83 -3.24 -12.90 5.88
CA PRO A 83 -2.28 -13.30 6.92
C PRO A 83 -0.90 -13.66 6.36
N GLU A 84 -0.79 -13.90 5.05
CA GLU A 84 0.49 -14.06 4.36
C GLU A 84 1.39 -12.83 4.41
N PHE A 85 0.92 -11.67 4.89
CA PHE A 85 1.73 -10.47 5.13
C PHE A 85 1.95 -10.17 6.62
N ALA A 86 1.41 -10.99 7.53
CA ALA A 86 1.50 -10.73 8.97
C ALA A 86 2.95 -10.82 9.49
N ASP A 87 3.82 -11.59 8.85
CA ASP A 87 5.27 -11.68 9.13
C ASP A 87 6.02 -10.37 8.86
N LEU A 88 5.45 -9.48 8.04
CA LEU A 88 6.02 -8.17 7.75
C LEU A 88 5.74 -7.16 8.86
N LEU A 89 4.79 -7.41 9.76
CA LEU A 89 4.47 -6.45 10.82
C LEU A 89 5.71 -6.16 11.68
N ALA A 90 5.94 -4.87 11.92
CA ALA A 90 6.88 -4.43 12.95
C ALA A 90 6.26 -4.66 14.33
N GLU A 91 7.07 -5.10 15.30
CA GLU A 91 6.69 -5.19 16.72
C GLU A 91 6.64 -3.82 17.39
#